data_AF-F9U680-F1
#
_entry.id   AF-F9U680-F1
#
_cell.length_a   1.000
_cell.length_b   1.000
_cell.length_c   1.000
_cell.angle_alpha   90.00
_cell.angle_beta   90.00
_cell.angle_gamma   90.00
#
_symmetry.space_group_name_H-M   'P 1'
#
loop_
_entity.id
_entity.type
_entity.pdbx_description
1 polymer ?
#
loop_
_entity_poly.entity_id
_entity_poly.type
_entity_poly.pdbx_seq_one_letter_code
_entity_poly.pdbx_strand_id
1 'polypeptide(L)'
;MTGRQLEVIYCDDVRQEIGNKQSFIGVYLGDLIVAEALPVVLPKLCLVSTLILPKSDDVTSARIRIMQGDHCLLESDGLLPPSEEVRSTNPEEVPEEQLLRIALVVVLSPFQVDEETVLRVVAEVDGAELIGRPLRIRGARSD
;
A
#
# COMPACT_ATOMS: atom_id res chain seq x y z
N MET A 1 -5.14 -22.70 -4.62
CA MET A 1 -4.83 -22.04 -3.33
C MET A 1 -4.43 -20.62 -3.68
N THR A 2 -5.23 -19.63 -3.27
CA THR A 2 -5.13 -18.25 -3.74
C THR A 2 -3.82 -17.61 -3.32
N GLY A 3 -2.86 -17.51 -4.24
CA GLY A 3 -1.59 -16.79 -4.08
C GLY A 3 -1.75 -15.27 -4.15
N ARG A 4 -2.91 -14.75 -3.72
CA ARG A 4 -3.20 -13.31 -3.68
C ARG A 4 -2.62 -12.73 -2.40
N GLN A 5 -1.82 -11.67 -2.52
CA GLN A 5 -1.13 -11.07 -1.38
C GLN A 5 -1.13 -9.55 -1.48
N LEU A 6 -1.25 -8.87 -0.35
CA LEU A 6 -1.07 -7.42 -0.24
C LEU A 6 0.09 -7.11 0.71
N GLU A 7 1.12 -6.48 0.18
CA GLU A 7 2.28 -6.00 0.93
C GLU A 7 2.15 -4.49 1.16
N VAL A 8 2.58 -4.00 2.32
CA VAL A 8 2.54 -2.57 2.65
C VAL A 8 3.79 -2.13 3.42
N ILE A 9 4.41 -1.06 2.92
CA ILE A 9 5.50 -0.34 3.57
C ILE A 9 4.97 1.05 3.94
N TYR A 10 5.17 1.46 5.19
CA TYR A 10 4.93 2.83 5.63
C TYR A 10 6.27 3.48 5.92
N CYS A 11 6.45 4.74 5.51
CA CYS A 11 7.71 5.46 5.67
C CYS A 11 7.50 6.99 5.64
N ASP A 12 8.49 7.76 6.07
CA ASP A 12 8.43 9.22 6.03
C ASP A 12 8.55 9.78 4.60
N ASP A 13 9.32 9.11 3.75
CA ASP A 13 9.61 9.58 2.39
C ASP A 13 9.88 8.42 1.42
N VAL A 14 9.43 8.58 0.18
CA VAL A 14 9.72 7.68 -0.94
C VAL A 14 10.49 8.48 -1.98
N ARG A 15 11.71 8.03 -2.30
CA ARG A 15 12.54 8.67 -3.32
C ARG A 15 12.71 7.77 -4.52
N GLN A 16 12.64 8.37 -5.70
CA GLN A 16 13.02 7.73 -6.95
C GLN A 16 14.51 7.93 -7.16
N GLU A 17 15.21 6.83 -7.42
CA GLU A 17 16.65 6.81 -7.66
C GLU A 17 16.92 6.39 -9.12
N ILE A 18 18.14 6.66 -9.60
CA ILE A 18 18.56 6.26 -10.95
C ILE A 18 18.42 4.74 -11.11
N GLY A 19 17.82 4.33 -12.24
CA GLY A 19 17.65 2.92 -12.60
C GLY A 19 16.40 2.28 -12.00
N ASN A 20 15.29 3.02 -11.89
CA ASN A 20 13.99 2.53 -11.40
C ASN A 20 14.05 1.95 -9.98
N LYS A 21 14.96 2.46 -9.15
CA LYS A 21 15.09 2.06 -7.75
C LYS A 21 14.29 3.03 -6.87
N GLN A 22 13.82 2.51 -5.74
CA GLN A 22 13.14 3.32 -4.74
C GLN A 22 13.88 3.24 -3.40
N SER A 23 14.03 4.39 -2.74
CA SER A 23 14.49 4.48 -1.36
C SER A 23 13.29 4.77 -0.46
N PHE A 24 13.16 3.98 0.62
CA PHE A 24 12.16 4.19 1.67
C PHE A 24 12.86 4.74 2.92
N ILE A 25 12.57 5.99 3.28
CA ILE A 25 13.25 6.68 4.38
C ILE A 25 12.35 6.67 5.61
N GLY A 26 12.89 6.26 6.77
CA GLY A 26 12.12 6.23 8.02
C GLY A 26 11.01 5.19 8.00
N VAL A 27 11.34 3.91 7.73
CA VAL A 27 10.35 2.84 7.60
C VAL A 27 9.77 2.43 8.97
N TYR A 28 8.44 2.34 9.03
CA TYR A 28 7.71 1.91 10.22
C TYR A 28 7.30 0.43 10.13
N LEU A 29 7.68 -0.37 11.13
CA LEU A 29 7.46 -1.83 11.16
C LEU A 29 6.17 -2.27 11.88
N GLY A 30 5.42 -1.33 12.47
CA GLY A 30 4.12 -1.64 13.08
C GLY A 30 3.52 -0.49 13.86
N ASP A 31 4.38 0.38 14.39
CA ASP A 31 3.99 1.53 15.20
C ASP A 31 4.71 2.80 14.72
N LEU A 32 3.96 3.90 14.67
CA LEU A 32 4.47 5.26 14.57
C LEU A 32 4.17 5.93 15.91
N ILE A 33 5.22 6.24 16.66
CA ILE A 33 5.12 6.95 17.94
C ILE A 33 5.46 8.41 17.68
N VAL A 34 4.49 9.30 17.90
CA VAL A 34 4.72 10.74 17.80
C VAL A 34 5.23 11.27 19.13
N ALA A 35 6.26 12.12 19.10
CA ALA A 35 6.87 12.66 20.31
C ALA A 35 5.94 13.63 21.06
N GLU A 36 5.04 14.30 20.33
CA GLU A 36 4.06 15.23 20.86
C GLU A 36 2.78 14.52 21.29
N ALA A 37 2.02 15.13 22.19
CA ALA A 37 0.66 14.68 22.47
C ALA A 37 -0.24 14.92 21.25
N LEU A 38 -1.17 14.01 21.01
CA LEU A 38 -2.19 14.18 19.97
C LEU A 38 -3.17 15.31 20.38
N PRO A 39 -3.69 16.10 19.43
CA PRO A 39 -3.58 15.97 17.98
C PRO A 39 -2.23 16.44 17.41
N VAL A 40 -1.78 15.82 16.32
CA VAL A 40 -0.55 16.21 15.61
C VAL A 40 -0.75 16.24 14.10
N VAL A 41 0.01 17.10 13.43
CA VAL A 41 0.08 17.13 11.96
C VAL A 41 1.46 16.63 11.55
N LEU A 42 1.50 15.42 10.98
CA LEU A 42 2.72 14.91 10.39
C LEU A 42 2.97 15.66 9.07
N PRO A 43 4.20 16.14 8.83
CA PRO A 43 4.51 16.86 7.60
C PRO A 43 4.32 15.95 6.37
N LYS A 44 4.58 14.66 6.53
CA LYS A 44 4.48 13.66 5.48
C LYS A 44 4.36 12.26 6.09
N LEU A 45 3.50 11.43 5.50
CA LEU A 45 3.50 9.99 5.69
C LEU A 45 3.29 9.33 4.32
N CYS A 46 4.24 8.51 3.91
CA CYS A 46 4.15 7.72 2.70
C CYS A 46 3.72 6.30 3.01
N LEU A 47 2.97 5.71 2.09
CA LEU A 47 2.71 4.29 2.05
C LEU A 47 2.92 3.76 0.64
N VAL A 48 3.53 2.58 0.57
CA VAL A 48 3.74 1.84 -0.68
C VAL A 48 3.06 0.50 -0.50
N SER A 49 2.05 0.26 -1.32
CA SER A 49 1.30 -1.00 -1.31
C SER A 49 1.56 -1.77 -2.60
N THR A 50 1.74 -3.07 -2.49
CA THR A 50 1.93 -3.97 -3.64
C THR A 50 0.90 -5.08 -3.55
N LEU A 51 -0.06 -5.07 -4.47
CA LEU A 51 -0.99 -6.15 -4.69
C LEU A 51 -0.35 -7.16 -5.65
N ILE A 52 -0.27 -8.41 -5.22
CA ILE A 52 0.34 -9.53 -5.95
C ILE A 52 -0.77 -10.52 -6.27
N LEU A 53 -0.96 -10.81 -7.55
CA LEU A 53 -2.02 -11.66 -8.08
C LEU A 53 -1.42 -12.75 -8.97
N PRO A 54 -1.85 -14.02 -8.86
CA PRO A 54 -1.52 -15.04 -9.86
C PRO A 54 -2.10 -14.66 -11.22
N LYS A 55 -1.32 -14.71 -12.31
CA LYS A 55 -1.83 -14.46 -13.68
C LYS A 55 -2.83 -15.52 -14.14
N SER A 56 -2.87 -16.68 -13.48
CA SER A 56 -3.88 -17.73 -13.71
C SER A 56 -5.25 -17.38 -13.14
N ASP A 57 -5.35 -16.38 -12.26
CA ASP A 57 -6.65 -15.94 -11.76
C ASP A 57 -7.29 -15.03 -12.81
N ASP A 58 -8.50 -15.37 -13.26
CA ASP A 58 -9.37 -14.50 -14.08
C ASP A 58 -9.86 -13.32 -13.21
N VAL A 59 -8.94 -12.46 -12.77
CA VAL A 59 -9.26 -11.30 -11.94
C VAL A 59 -9.97 -10.27 -12.80
N THR A 60 -11.20 -9.94 -12.41
CA THR A 60 -12.07 -9.01 -13.15
C THR A 60 -12.13 -7.64 -12.52
N SER A 61 -11.88 -7.55 -11.21
CA SER A 61 -11.86 -6.29 -10.48
C SER A 61 -10.80 -6.31 -9.37
N ALA A 62 -10.09 -5.20 -9.24
CA ALA A 62 -9.18 -4.94 -8.13
C ALA A 62 -9.26 -3.46 -7.76
N ARG A 63 -9.39 -3.15 -6.47
CA ARG A 63 -9.32 -1.78 -5.91
C ARG A 63 -8.51 -1.77 -4.62
N ILE A 64 -7.90 -0.63 -4.29
CA ILE A 64 -7.23 -0.40 -3.03
C ILE A 64 -7.89 0.79 -2.31
N ARG A 65 -8.14 0.61 -1.01
CA ARG A 65 -8.58 1.63 -0.06
C ARG A 65 -7.53 1.85 1.01
N ILE A 66 -7.32 3.11 1.39
CA ILE A 66 -6.51 3.50 2.56
C ILE A 66 -7.46 3.99 3.63
N MET A 67 -7.43 3.32 4.78
CA MET A 67 -8.34 3.56 5.91
C MET A 67 -7.55 4.10 7.11
N GLN A 68 -8.07 5.15 7.75
CA GLN A 68 -7.62 5.63 9.07
C GLN A 68 -8.76 5.39 10.07
N GLY A 69 -8.59 4.38 10.92
CA GLY A 69 -9.72 3.85 11.70
C GLY A 69 -10.81 3.34 10.75
N ASP A 70 -12.00 3.93 10.84
CA ASP A 70 -13.15 3.62 9.97
C ASP A 70 -13.31 4.61 8.81
N HIS A 71 -12.47 5.65 8.73
CA HIS A 71 -12.54 6.66 7.69
C HIS A 71 -11.70 6.27 6.47
N CYS A 72 -12.31 6.30 5.27
CA CYS A 72 -11.61 6.05 4.02
C CYS A 72 -10.93 7.34 3.53
N LEU A 73 -9.60 7.36 3.56
CA LEU A 73 -8.79 8.49 3.10
C LEU A 73 -8.67 8.53 1.57
N LEU A 74 -8.59 7.36 0.94
CA LEU A 74 -8.42 7.23 -0.50
C LEU A 74 -8.99 5.90 -0.97
N GLU A 75 -9.63 5.92 -2.13
CA GLU A 75 -10.06 4.74 -2.88
C GLU A 75 -9.58 4.88 -4.33
N SER A 76 -9.02 3.82 -4.91
CA SER A 76 -8.57 3.81 -6.31
C SER A 76 -9.73 3.49 -7.27
N ASP A 77 -9.80 4.18 -8.40
CA ASP A 77 -10.74 3.90 -9.50
C ASP A 77 -10.30 2.69 -10.35
N GLY A 78 -10.33 1.49 -9.75
CA GLY A 78 -9.88 0.25 -10.40
C GLY A 78 -8.38 0.18 -10.64
N LEU A 79 -7.82 -1.03 -10.58
CA LEU A 79 -6.37 -1.25 -10.62
C LEU A 79 -5.89 -2.18 -11.74
N LEU A 80 -6.82 -2.80 -12.47
CA LEU A 80 -6.45 -3.71 -13.54
C LEU A 80 -6.13 -2.94 -14.81
N PRO A 81 -5.01 -3.23 -15.49
CA PRO A 81 -4.74 -2.66 -16.79
C PRO A 81 -5.78 -3.14 -17.82
N PRO A 82 -6.06 -2.34 -18.85
CA PRO A 82 -6.84 -2.80 -20.00
C PRO A 82 -6.21 -4.07 -20.59
N SER A 83 -7.04 -5.06 -20.94
CA SER A 83 -6.62 -6.40 -21.40
C SER A 83 -5.66 -6.42 -22.61
N GLU A 84 -5.51 -5.31 -23.32
CA GLU A 84 -4.65 -5.19 -24.50
C GLU A 84 -3.17 -4.87 -24.16
N GLU A 85 -2.89 -4.30 -22.99
CA GLU A 85 -1.53 -3.84 -22.61
C GLU A 85 -0.65 -4.96 -22.02
N VAL A 86 -1.23 -6.12 -21.69
CA VAL A 86 -0.54 -7.25 -21.02
C VAL A 86 0.09 -8.24 -22.01
N ARG A 87 0.16 -7.91 -23.31
CA ARG A 87 0.83 -8.73 -24.33
C ARG A 87 2.34 -8.54 -24.25
N SER A 88 3.01 -9.46 -23.58
CA SER A 88 4.48 -9.54 -23.48
C SER A 88 5.15 -9.61 -24.86
N THR A 89 6.14 -8.75 -25.12
CA THR A 89 6.90 -8.67 -26.37
C THR A 89 8.13 -9.58 -26.45
N ASN A 90 8.39 -10.45 -25.46
CA ASN A 90 9.58 -11.33 -25.46
C ASN A 90 9.18 -12.82 -25.46
N PRO A 91 9.50 -13.58 -26.52
CA PRO A 91 9.20 -15.01 -26.64
C PRO A 91 10.17 -15.97 -25.91
N GLU A 92 11.20 -15.47 -25.24
CA GLU A 92 12.18 -16.34 -24.55
C GLU A 92 11.72 -16.60 -23.11
N GLU A 93 11.21 -17.82 -22.92
CA GLU A 93 10.53 -18.36 -21.76
C GLU A 93 11.44 -18.47 -20.52
N VAL A 94 10.97 -17.94 -19.39
CA VAL A 94 11.23 -18.53 -18.07
C VAL A 94 9.88 -19.02 -17.55
N PRO A 95 9.72 -20.32 -17.23
CA PRO A 95 8.47 -20.88 -16.74
C PRO A 95 8.30 -20.59 -15.24
N GLU A 96 8.27 -19.31 -14.88
CA GLU A 96 7.90 -18.88 -13.53
C GLU A 96 6.41 -18.53 -13.51
N GLU A 97 5.72 -18.95 -12.45
CA GLU A 97 4.36 -18.53 -12.14
C GLU A 97 4.25 -17.01 -12.35
N GLN A 98 3.63 -16.59 -13.46
CA GLN A 98 3.59 -15.18 -13.80
C GLN A 98 2.70 -14.48 -12.77
N LEU A 99 3.30 -13.67 -11.90
CA LEU A 99 2.58 -12.86 -10.92
C LEU A 99 2.37 -11.47 -11.51
N LEU A 100 1.12 -10.99 -11.50
CA LEU A 100 0.82 -9.59 -11.72
C LEU A 100 1.08 -8.83 -10.41
N ARG A 101 1.95 -7.83 -10.47
CA ARG A 101 2.27 -6.95 -9.34
C ARG A 101 1.79 -5.54 -9.64
N ILE A 102 0.85 -5.05 -8.85
CA ILE A 102 0.33 -3.69 -8.95
C ILE A 102 0.81 -2.92 -7.72
N ALA A 103 1.72 -1.97 -7.94
CA ALA A 103 2.28 -1.13 -6.88
C ALA A 103 1.64 0.26 -6.90
N LEU A 104 1.18 0.71 -5.73
CA LEU A 104 0.63 2.04 -5.51
C LEU A 104 1.44 2.76 -4.43
N VAL A 105 1.94 3.95 -4.76
CA VAL A 105 2.62 4.85 -3.82
C VAL A 105 1.67 5.99 -3.51
N VAL A 106 1.35 6.18 -2.22
CA VAL A 106 0.54 7.30 -1.74
C VAL A 106 1.34 8.13 -0.76
N VAL A 107 1.24 9.46 -0.92
CA VAL A 107 1.86 10.45 -0.05
C VAL A 107 0.75 11.26 0.62
N LEU A 108 0.63 11.12 1.94
CA LEU A 108 -0.26 11.92 2.76
C LEU A 108 0.53 13.11 3.31
N SER A 109 0.27 14.32 2.79
CA SER A 109 1.00 15.52 3.19
C SER A 109 0.14 16.78 2.97
N PRO A 110 -0.17 17.54 4.04
CA PRO A 110 0.02 17.17 5.45
C PRO A 110 -0.88 15.99 5.86
N PHE A 111 -0.49 15.23 6.89
CA PHE A 111 -1.30 14.14 7.42
C PHE A 111 -1.72 14.44 8.87
N GLN A 112 -3.02 14.65 9.08
CA GLN A 112 -3.59 14.96 10.39
C GLN A 112 -3.91 13.69 11.18
N VAL A 113 -3.51 13.68 12.44
CA VAL A 113 -3.81 12.60 13.38
C VAL A 113 -4.39 13.23 14.64
N ASP A 114 -5.71 13.16 14.76
CA ASP A 114 -6.43 13.78 15.89
C ASP A 114 -6.38 12.93 17.16
N GLU A 115 -6.39 11.61 17.00
CA GLU A 115 -6.41 10.62 18.08
C GLU A 115 -5.62 9.36 17.73
N GLU A 116 -5.38 8.49 18.72
CA GLU A 116 -4.71 7.21 18.48
C GLU A 116 -5.52 6.41 17.46
N THR A 117 -4.87 5.98 16.38
CA THR A 117 -5.57 5.38 15.25
C THR A 117 -4.75 4.28 14.58
N VAL A 118 -5.37 3.59 13.63
CA VAL A 118 -4.73 2.56 12.83
C VAL A 118 -4.92 2.89 11.36
N LEU A 119 -3.81 3.06 10.65
CA LEU A 119 -3.79 3.15 9.21
C LEU A 119 -3.74 1.73 8.61
N ARG A 120 -4.60 1.45 7.64
CA ARG A 120 -4.69 0.16 6.95
C ARG A 120 -4.83 0.37 5.46
N VAL A 121 -4.22 -0.52 4.70
CA VAL A 121 -4.48 -0.65 3.26
C VAL A 121 -5.32 -1.91 3.07
N VAL A 122 -6.44 -1.76 2.39
CA VAL A 122 -7.36 -2.85 2.05
C VAL A 122 -7.41 -2.95 0.55
N ALA A 123 -6.97 -4.08 0.00
CA ALA A 123 -7.24 -4.40 -1.40
C ALA A 123 -8.51 -5.24 -1.46
N GLU A 124 -9.36 -4.98 -2.44
CA GLU A 124 -10.50 -5.83 -2.73
C GLU A 124 -10.36 -6.35 -4.15
N VAL A 125 -10.41 -7.68 -4.29
CA VAL A 125 -10.18 -8.40 -5.53
C VAL A 125 -11.34 -9.35 -5.76
N ASP A 126 -12.15 -9.11 -6.79
CA ASP A 126 -13.38 -9.85 -7.09
C ASP A 126 -14.32 -9.96 -5.86
N GLY A 127 -14.45 -8.88 -5.10
CA GLY A 127 -15.26 -8.81 -3.87
C GLY A 127 -14.63 -9.42 -2.62
N ALA A 128 -13.43 -10.02 -2.72
CA ALA A 128 -12.70 -10.54 -1.57
C ALA A 128 -11.69 -9.52 -1.04
N GLU A 129 -11.68 -9.25 0.27
CA GLU A 129 -10.74 -8.32 0.89
C GLU A 129 -9.42 -8.99 1.29
N LEU A 130 -8.33 -8.30 0.99
CA LEU A 130 -6.96 -8.56 1.46
C LEU A 130 -6.54 -7.37 2.31
N ILE A 131 -6.23 -7.63 3.58
CA ILE A 131 -5.84 -6.59 4.52
C ILE A 131 -4.33 -6.59 4.64
N GLY A 132 -3.71 -5.46 4.32
CA GLY A 132 -2.28 -5.27 4.46
C GLY A 132 -1.87 -5.10 5.93
N ARG A 133 -0.57 -5.14 6.20
CA ARG A 133 -0.07 -4.89 7.56
C ARG A 133 -0.56 -3.51 8.05
N PRO A 134 -1.15 -3.41 9.25
CA PRO A 134 -1.57 -2.13 9.81
C PRO A 134 -0.37 -1.33 10.33
N LEU A 135 -0.52 0.01 10.36
CA LEU A 135 0.34 0.91 11.12
C LEU A 135 -0.48 1.52 12.25
N ARG A 136 -0.11 1.27 13.50
CA ARG A 136 -0.71 1.93 14.66
C ARG A 136 -0.02 3.27 14.88
N ILE A 137 -0.78 4.32 15.09
CA ILE A 137 -0.27 5.66 15.35
C ILE A 137 -0.68 6.06 16.75
N ARG A 138 0.30 6.36 17.61
CA ARG A 138 0.08 6.61 19.03
C ARG A 138 0.94 7.77 19.53
N GLY A 139 0.42 8.53 20.49
CA GLY A 139 1.20 9.55 21.19
C GLY A 139 2.23 8.92 22.12
N ALA A 140 3.34 9.60 22.36
CA ALA A 140 4.25 9.24 23.44
C ALA A 140 3.49 9.29 24.77
N ARG A 141 3.55 8.20 25.54
CA ARG A 141 3.05 8.22 26.91
C ARG A 141 4.04 9.01 27.75
N SER A 142 3.55 10.05 28.43
CA SER A 142 4.32 10.70 29.50
C SER A 142 4.36 9.74 30.68
N ASP A 143 5.53 9.17 30.98
CA ASP A 143 5.81 8.52 32.26
C ASP A 143 6.02 9.57 33.36
#